data_AF-A0A016TPB2-F1
#
_entry.id   AF-A0A016TPB2-F1
#
_cell.length_a   1.000
_cell.length_b   1.000
_cell.length_c   1.000
_cell.angle_alpha   90.00
_cell.angle_beta   90.00
_cell.angle_gamma   90.00
#
_symmetry.space_group_name_H-M   'P 1'
#
loop_
_entity.id
_entity.type
_entity.pdbx_description
1 polymer ?
#
loop_
_entity_poly.entity_id
_entity_poly.type
_entity_poly.pdbx_seq_one_letter_code
_entity_poly.pdbx_strand_id
1 'polypeptide(L)'
;MFCFGAFAIILLLPALCEGAHCANGKLEKDEIDDYVLNPVNKYRQTLASGKQKNGYSGKNMPKPKDMTTLAWNCDLEKAAIDTLSGRCEFKDDLSDKNGRATVFFQ
;
A
#
# COMPACT_ATOMS: atom_id res chain seq x y z
N MET A 1 11.70 -11.82 -22.19
CA MET A 1 13.09 -12.20 -22.47
C MET A 1 13.31 -13.56 -21.84
N PHE A 2 13.36 -14.60 -22.64
CA PHE A 2 13.42 -16.00 -22.18
C PHE A 2 14.84 -16.35 -21.73
N CYS A 3 15.01 -16.81 -20.49
CA CYS A 3 16.25 -17.44 -20.04
C CYS A 3 16.27 -18.91 -20.52
N PHE A 4 16.88 -19.17 -21.68
CA PHE A 4 17.31 -20.52 -22.05
C PHE A 4 18.79 -20.49 -22.40
N GLY A 5 19.61 -21.20 -21.61
CA GLY A 5 21.03 -21.36 -21.86
C GLY A 5 21.72 -22.29 -20.87
N ALA A 6 21.78 -23.58 -21.25
CA ALA A 6 22.71 -24.63 -20.82
C ALA A 6 22.70 -25.14 -19.35
N PHE A 7 22.59 -26.47 -19.25
CA PHE A 7 22.65 -27.30 -18.04
C PHE A 7 24.00 -27.18 -17.30
N ALA A 8 23.99 -26.55 -16.14
CA ALA A 8 24.87 -26.83 -15.01
C ALA A 8 24.08 -26.57 -13.73
N ILE A 9 24.28 -27.39 -12.70
CA ILE A 9 23.45 -27.46 -11.48
C ILE A 9 23.32 -26.08 -10.82
N ILE A 10 22.13 -25.47 -10.90
CA ILE A 10 21.70 -24.37 -10.02
C ILE A 10 20.37 -24.79 -9.40
N LEU A 11 20.42 -25.80 -8.53
CA LEU A 11 19.41 -25.97 -7.50
C LEU A 11 19.72 -24.94 -6.42
N LEU A 12 19.02 -23.80 -6.49
CA LEU A 12 18.67 -22.86 -5.41
C LEU A 12 18.56 -21.46 -6.02
N LEU A 13 17.33 -21.11 -6.43
CA LEU A 13 16.59 -19.90 -6.02
C LEU A 13 15.45 -19.67 -7.01
N PRO A 14 14.30 -20.36 -6.88
CA PRO A 14 13.05 -19.83 -7.41
C PRO A 14 12.62 -18.54 -6.66
N ALA A 15 13.31 -18.16 -5.58
CA ALA A 15 12.92 -17.06 -4.71
C ALA A 15 13.31 -15.65 -5.23
N LEU A 16 14.00 -15.53 -6.37
CA LEU A 16 14.36 -14.21 -6.95
C LEU A 16 13.41 -13.73 -8.06
N CYS A 17 12.28 -14.40 -8.25
CA CYS A 17 11.23 -13.95 -9.16
C CYS A 17 9.92 -13.81 -8.41
N GLU A 18 9.95 -13.16 -7.24
CA GLU A 18 8.73 -12.52 -6.77
C GLU A 18 8.50 -11.29 -7.66
N GLY A 19 7.37 -11.31 -8.36
CA GLY A 19 6.93 -10.19 -9.17
C GLY A 19 5.93 -9.36 -8.39
N ALA A 20 5.54 -8.22 -8.97
CA ALA A 20 4.47 -7.41 -8.39
C ALA A 20 3.24 -8.25 -8.04
N HIS A 21 2.67 -8.01 -6.86
CA HIS A 21 1.53 -8.77 -6.34
C HIS A 21 0.30 -8.66 -7.26
N CYS A 22 0.08 -7.48 -7.82
CA CYS A 22 -0.99 -7.20 -8.77
C CYS A 22 -0.44 -7.14 -10.21
N ALA A 23 -1.28 -7.52 -11.18
CA ALA A 23 -0.91 -7.41 -12.60
C ALA A 23 -0.66 -5.94 -13.00
N ASN A 24 0.51 -5.66 -13.58
CA ASN A 24 1.04 -4.31 -13.84
C ASN A 24 1.22 -3.44 -12.58
N GLY A 25 1.22 -4.08 -11.41
CA GLY A 25 1.51 -3.44 -10.14
C GLY A 25 2.98 -3.05 -10.03
N LYS A 26 3.28 -2.34 -8.95
CA LYS A 26 4.65 -1.84 -8.67
C LYS A 26 5.27 -2.42 -7.42
N LEU A 27 4.49 -3.09 -6.58
CA LEU A 27 4.92 -3.59 -5.27
C LEU A 27 4.75 -5.09 -5.18
N GLU A 28 5.72 -5.74 -4.54
CA GLU A 28 5.65 -7.13 -4.11
C GLU A 28 4.71 -7.26 -2.89
N LYS A 29 4.35 -8.50 -2.55
CA LYS A 29 3.32 -8.75 -1.51
C LYS A 29 3.81 -8.35 -0.11
N ASP A 30 5.08 -8.63 0.17
CA ASP A 30 5.74 -8.23 1.42
C ASP A 30 5.84 -6.70 1.52
N GLU A 31 6.19 -6.00 0.44
CA GLU A 31 6.23 -4.54 0.41
C GLU A 31 4.85 -3.93 0.72
N ILE A 32 3.80 -4.48 0.10
CA ILE A 32 2.42 -4.09 0.38
C ILE A 32 2.08 -4.29 1.85
N ASP A 33 2.38 -5.46 2.40
CA ASP A 33 2.02 -5.83 3.76
C ASP A 33 2.78 -4.96 4.78
N ASP A 34 4.10 -4.91 4.66
CA ASP A 34 4.97 -4.34 5.69
C ASP A 34 4.98 -2.82 5.68
N TYR A 35 4.88 -2.20 4.51
CA TYR A 35 5.00 -0.75 4.38
C TYR A 35 3.68 -0.01 4.18
N VAL A 36 2.59 -0.70 3.78
CA VAL A 36 1.32 -0.04 3.52
C VAL A 36 0.17 -0.62 4.36
N LEU A 37 -0.19 -1.89 4.15
CA LEU A 37 -1.42 -2.46 4.68
C LEU A 37 -1.35 -2.68 6.21
N ASN A 38 -0.27 -3.30 6.71
CA ASN A 38 -0.12 -3.56 8.15
C ASN A 38 0.03 -2.26 8.96
N PRO A 39 0.84 -1.27 8.54
CA PRO A 39 0.89 0.03 9.22
C PRO A 39 -0.48 0.69 9.34
N VAL A 40 -1.25 0.76 8.25
CA VAL A 40 -2.59 1.37 8.26
C VAL A 40 -3.54 0.61 9.19
N ASN A 41 -3.59 -0.72 9.08
CA ASN A 41 -4.44 -1.54 9.95
C ASN A 41 -4.02 -1.46 11.43
N LYS A 42 -2.73 -1.35 11.73
CA LYS A 42 -2.23 -1.13 13.10
C LYS A 42 -2.74 0.19 13.67
N TYR A 43 -2.74 1.28 12.89
CA TYR A 43 -3.32 2.55 13.33
C TYR A 43 -4.84 2.45 13.49
N ARG A 44 -5.56 1.79 12.57
CA ARG A 44 -7.01 1.54 12.69
C ARG A 44 -7.35 0.76 13.96
N GLN A 45 -6.60 -0.30 14.27
CA GLN A 45 -6.75 -1.07 15.51
C GLN A 45 -6.42 -0.23 16.75
N THR A 46 -5.36 0.57 16.71
CA THR A 46 -4.98 1.48 17.79
C THR A 46 -6.07 2.51 18.08
N LEU A 47 -6.69 3.07 17.03
CA LEU A 47 -7.84 3.96 17.14
C LEU A 47 -9.08 3.24 17.69
N ALA A 48 -9.40 2.06 17.17
CA ALA A 48 -10.52 1.23 17.64
C ALA A 48 -10.39 0.86 19.14
N SER A 49 -9.16 0.63 19.61
CA SER A 49 -8.88 0.38 21.03
C SER A 49 -8.93 1.65 21.91
N GLY A 50 -9.08 2.83 21.32
CA GLY A 50 -9.10 4.12 22.02
C GLY A 50 -7.73 4.57 22.52
N LYS A 51 -6.65 4.08 21.91
CA LYS A 51 -5.26 4.38 22.32
C LYS A 51 -4.56 5.38 21.40
N GLN A 52 -5.13 5.67 20.24
CA GLN A 52 -4.56 6.61 19.27
C GLN A 52 -4.53 8.02 19.85
N LYS A 53 -3.35 8.65 19.89
CA LYS A 53 -3.19 10.03 20.37
C LYS A 53 -3.75 11.04 19.37
N ASN A 54 -4.36 12.10 19.89
CA ASN A 54 -4.86 13.21 19.10
C ASN A 54 -3.79 14.33 19.03
N GLY A 55 -2.75 14.09 18.24
CA GLY A 55 -1.61 15.01 18.14
C GLY A 55 -1.00 15.34 19.53
N TYR A 56 -0.67 16.61 19.75
CA TYR A 56 -0.10 17.10 21.01
C TYR A 56 -1.14 17.46 22.07
N SER A 57 -2.42 17.12 21.88
CA SER A 57 -3.48 17.57 22.78
C SER A 57 -3.47 16.87 24.16
N GLY A 58 -2.58 15.90 24.38
CA GLY A 58 -2.55 15.03 25.57
C GLY A 58 -3.71 14.03 25.67
N LYS A 59 -4.68 14.08 24.75
CA LYS A 59 -5.87 13.21 24.72
C LYS A 59 -5.75 12.15 23.62
N ASN A 60 -6.58 11.12 23.72
CA ASN A 60 -6.74 10.15 22.64
C ASN A 60 -7.89 10.59 21.70
N MET A 61 -7.84 10.15 20.45
CA MET A 61 -8.96 10.29 19.51
C MET A 61 -10.18 9.50 20.00
N PRO A 62 -11.41 9.95 19.68
CA PRO A 62 -12.62 9.21 20.05
C PRO A 62 -12.64 7.83 19.41
N LYS A 63 -13.17 6.85 20.15
CA LYS A 63 -13.32 5.49 19.62
C LYS A 63 -14.41 5.49 18.53
N PRO A 64 -14.17 4.81 17.40
CA PRO A 64 -15.22 4.54 16.44
C PRO A 64 -16.25 3.56 17.03
N LYS A 65 -17.50 3.63 16.55
CA LYS A 65 -18.51 2.61 16.85
C LYS A 65 -18.08 1.26 16.30
N ASP A 66 -17.67 1.24 15.03
CA ASP A 66 -17.18 0.07 14.31
C ASP A 66 -15.98 0.48 13.43
N MET A 67 -14.99 -0.41 13.30
CA MET A 67 -13.80 -0.19 12.47
C MET A 67 -13.35 -1.52 11.85
N THR A 68 -13.49 -1.64 10.53
CA THR A 68 -13.13 -2.85 9.80
C THR A 68 -11.63 -2.94 9.53
N THR A 69 -11.12 -4.16 9.39
CA THR A 69 -9.78 -4.40 8.83
C THR A 69 -9.80 -4.16 7.32
N LEU A 70 -8.77 -3.50 6.79
CA LEU A 70 -8.60 -3.32 5.36
C LEU A 70 -7.87 -4.52 4.74
N ALA A 71 -8.18 -4.79 3.47
CA ALA A 71 -7.45 -5.72 2.62
C ALA A 71 -6.94 -4.98 1.39
N TRP A 72 -5.85 -5.48 0.80
CA TRP A 72 -5.33 -4.94 -0.46
C TRP A 72 -6.31 -5.22 -1.61
N ASN A 73 -6.40 -4.30 -2.56
CA ASN A 73 -7.25 -4.43 -3.73
C ASN A 73 -6.52 -3.93 -4.97
N CYS A 74 -6.30 -4.81 -5.96
CA CYS A 74 -5.55 -4.49 -7.17
C CYS A 74 -6.21 -3.42 -8.06
N ASP A 75 -7.53 -3.27 -8.03
CA ASP A 75 -8.22 -2.21 -8.79
C ASP A 75 -7.98 -0.82 -8.17
N LEU A 76 -7.85 -0.76 -6.83
CA LEU A 76 -7.46 0.47 -6.13
C LEU A 76 -5.98 0.78 -6.31
N GLU A 77 -5.11 -0.22 -6.32
CA GLU A 77 -3.68 -0.03 -6.65
C GLU A 77 -3.53 0.53 -8.07
N LYS A 78 -4.21 -0.07 -9.05
CA LYS A 78 -4.21 0.41 -10.43
C LYS A 78 -4.69 1.85 -10.53
N ALA A 79 -5.78 2.19 -9.84
CA ALA A 79 -6.30 3.55 -9.80
C ALA A 79 -5.29 4.55 -9.22
N ALA A 80 -4.56 4.15 -8.16
CA ALA A 80 -3.52 4.98 -7.57
C ALA A 80 -2.37 5.20 -8.56
N ILE A 81 -1.87 4.14 -9.20
CA ILE A 81 -0.81 4.22 -10.24
C ILE A 81 -1.25 5.12 -11.40
N ASP A 82 -2.47 4.94 -11.90
CA ASP A 82 -3.03 5.74 -13.00
C ASP A 82 -3.12 7.23 -12.58
N THR A 83 -3.56 7.52 -11.35
CA THR A 83 -3.68 8.89 -10.82
C THR A 83 -2.31 9.57 -10.70
N LEU A 84 -1.30 8.84 -10.24
CA LEU A 84 0.07 9.32 -10.21
C LEU A 84 0.59 9.62 -11.62
N SER A 85 0.18 8.83 -12.62
CA SER A 85 0.60 8.98 -14.03
C SER A 85 2.13 9.06 -14.18
N GLY A 86 2.87 8.33 -13.33
CA GLY A 86 4.34 8.33 -13.30
C GLY A 86 4.99 9.58 -12.70
N ARG A 87 4.22 10.50 -12.10
CA ARG A 87 4.76 11.66 -11.38
C ARG A 87 5.29 11.26 -10.01
N CYS A 88 6.54 11.62 -9.74
CA CYS A 88 7.19 11.43 -8.45
C CYS A 88 7.22 12.73 -7.60
N GLU A 89 6.83 13.85 -8.19
CA GLU A 89 6.67 15.14 -7.51
C GLU A 89 5.27 15.68 -7.78
N PHE A 90 4.67 16.30 -6.77
CA PHE A 90 3.35 16.87 -6.88
C PHE A 90 3.41 18.40 -6.78
N LYS A 91 2.79 19.07 -7.75
CA LYS A 91 2.64 20.53 -7.76
C LYS A 91 1.20 20.98 -7.46
N ASP A 92 0.24 20.09 -7.72
CA ASP A 92 -1.21 20.34 -7.60
C ASP A 92 -1.92 19.08 -7.09
N ASP A 93 -3.03 19.25 -6.35
CA ASP A 93 -3.72 18.19 -5.63
C ASP A 93 -4.17 17.11 -6.62
N LEU A 94 -3.68 15.88 -6.42
CA LEU A 94 -4.09 14.77 -7.26
C LEU A 94 -5.33 14.13 -6.70
N SER A 95 -6.35 14.05 -7.54
CA SER A 95 -7.58 13.34 -7.26
C SER A 95 -7.80 12.26 -8.30
N ASP A 96 -8.24 11.09 -7.84
CA ASP A 96 -8.84 10.10 -8.72
C ASP A 96 -10.14 10.68 -9.31
N LYS A 97 -10.36 10.51 -10.61
CA LYS A 97 -11.56 11.03 -11.31
C LYS A 97 -12.90 10.57 -10.72
N ASN A 98 -12.91 9.48 -9.96
CA ASN A 98 -14.11 8.95 -9.31
C ASN A 98 -14.21 9.37 -7.83
N GLY A 99 -13.35 10.29 -7.35
CA GLY A 99 -13.36 10.81 -6.00
C GLY A 99 -12.97 9.80 -4.92
N ARG A 100 -12.30 8.70 -5.28
CA ARG A 100 -11.92 7.64 -4.33
C ARG A 100 -10.81 8.08 -3.38
N ALA A 101 -9.94 8.98 -3.81
CA ALA A 101 -8.86 9.54 -3.02
C ALA A 101 -8.46 10.94 -3.50
N THR A 102 -8.01 11.76 -2.55
CA THR A 102 -7.27 13.00 -2.78
C THR A 102 -5.95 12.90 -2.02
N VAL A 103 -4.83 13.15 -2.69
CA VAL A 103 -3.52 13.22 -2.03
C VAL A 103 -3.40 14.62 -1.44
N PHE A 104 -3.46 14.72 -0.11
CA PHE A 104 -3.17 15.98 0.59
C PHE A 104 -1.66 16.19 0.63
N PHE A 105 -1.17 17.32 0.14
CA PHE A 105 0.23 17.68 0.35
C PHE A 105 0.49 18.10 1.79
N GLN A 106 1.66 17.73 2.29
CA GLN A 106 2.25 18.26 3.52
C GLN A 106 3.51 19.03 3.18
#